data_AF-F0ZLI5-F1
#
_entry.id   AF-F0ZLI5-F1
#
_cell.length_a   1.000
_cell.length_b   1.000
_cell.length_c   1.000
_cell.angle_alpha   90.00
_cell.angle_beta   90.00
_cell.angle_gamma   90.00
#
_symmetry.space_group_name_H-M   'P 1'
#
loop_
_entity.id
_entity.type
_entity.pdbx_description
1 polymer ?
#
loop_
_entity_poly.entity_id
_entity_poly.type
_entity_poly.pdbx_seq_one_letter_code
_entity_poly.pdbx_strand_id
1 'polypeptide(L)'
;CIYFLDDYLPTLVKIIAGYGVIETCPKICGYLNKTVEIDICESLCDLVGVDEFWKIFVLNDINPFYACQLITACDTPKNPAANFLTIGVSPQVGISGDSFTIDLSIQVVNSTGPGQFALIIYYTKNQSKYMTFQLFEGYTPGLYKTNFDFETSKNSTFTNGIYPVTVIMCAGQCGTMYSSILNQTTTQFTINNPTESPSPTHSPTPTPS
;
A
#
# COMPACT_ATOMS: atom_id res chain seq x y z
N CYS A 1 15.90 -2.00 -3.35
CA CYS A 1 15.31 -3.04 -4.22
C CYS A 1 13.82 -2.81 -4.45
N ILE A 2 12.95 -2.86 -3.43
CA ILE A 2 11.48 -2.81 -3.60
C ILE A 2 11.03 -1.56 -4.39
N TYR A 3 11.44 -0.36 -3.98
CA TYR A 3 11.11 0.89 -4.70
C TYR A 3 11.53 0.87 -6.18
N PHE A 4 12.74 0.38 -6.45
CA PHE A 4 13.24 0.26 -7.83
C PHE A 4 12.38 -0.70 -8.65
N LEU A 5 12.03 -1.87 -8.09
CA LEU A 5 11.19 -2.82 -8.81
C LEU A 5 9.72 -2.38 -8.90
N ASP A 6 9.21 -1.56 -7.98
CA ASP A 6 7.85 -1.00 -8.09
C ASP A 6 7.70 -0.18 -9.39
N ASP A 7 8.72 0.61 -9.72
CA ASP A 7 8.74 1.44 -10.92
C ASP A 7 9.17 0.66 -12.18
N TYR A 8 10.18 -0.21 -12.07
CA TYR A 8 10.87 -0.76 -13.23
C TYR A 8 10.57 -2.23 -13.52
N LEU A 9 9.86 -2.96 -12.64
CA LEU A 9 9.50 -4.36 -12.88
C LEU A 9 8.77 -4.57 -14.22
N PRO A 10 7.74 -3.78 -14.59
CA PRO A 10 7.06 -3.96 -15.88
C PRO A 10 8.01 -3.77 -17.08
N THR A 11 8.95 -2.84 -16.96
CA THR A 11 9.94 -2.55 -18.00
C THR A 11 10.94 -3.70 -18.13
N LEU A 12 11.46 -4.21 -17.02
CA LEU A 12 12.40 -5.34 -17.00
C LEU A 12 11.74 -6.62 -17.55
N VAL A 13 10.49 -6.91 -17.15
CA VAL A 13 9.70 -8.02 -17.70
C VAL A 13 9.56 -7.88 -19.22
N LYS A 14 9.27 -6.69 -19.73
CA LYS A 14 9.16 -6.44 -21.18
C LYS A 14 10.49 -6.61 -21.92
N ILE A 15 11.60 -6.13 -21.35
CA ILE A 15 12.94 -6.29 -21.91
C ILE A 15 13.26 -7.78 -22.04
N ILE A 16 13.11 -8.54 -20.95
CA ILE A 16 13.46 -9.96 -20.92
C ILE A 16 12.55 -10.78 -21.84
N ALA A 17 11.25 -10.48 -21.88
CA ALA A 17 10.32 -11.13 -22.80
C ALA A 17 10.63 -10.83 -24.29
N GLY A 18 11.12 -9.62 -24.59
CA GLY A 18 11.41 -9.19 -25.97
C GLY A 18 12.75 -9.66 -26.52
N TYR A 19 13.78 -9.73 -25.68
CA TYR A 19 15.15 -10.08 -26.09
C TYR A 19 15.54 -11.52 -25.71
N GLY A 20 14.74 -12.20 -24.89
CA GLY A 20 15.00 -13.56 -24.42
C GLY A 20 16.13 -13.60 -23.39
N VAL A 21 16.95 -14.66 -23.45
CA VAL A 21 18.09 -14.84 -22.54
C VAL A 21 19.17 -13.82 -22.88
N ILE A 22 19.53 -12.99 -21.90
CA ILE A 22 20.57 -11.97 -22.03
C ILE A 22 21.77 -12.39 -21.17
N GLU A 23 22.96 -12.38 -21.77
CA GLU A 23 24.17 -12.99 -21.20
C GLU A 23 24.88 -12.14 -20.14
N THR A 24 24.55 -10.86 -19.98
CA THR A 24 25.26 -9.98 -19.02
C THR A 24 24.33 -8.95 -18.37
N CYS A 25 24.57 -8.64 -17.08
CA CYS A 25 23.83 -7.61 -16.33
C CYS A 25 23.83 -6.23 -17.01
N PRO A 26 24.97 -5.68 -17.49
CA PRO A 26 24.97 -4.38 -18.17
C PRO A 26 24.13 -4.34 -19.44
N LYS A 27 24.00 -5.49 -20.15
CA LYS A 27 23.16 -5.57 -21.33
C LYS A 27 21.68 -5.55 -20.99
N ILE A 28 21.25 -6.20 -19.90
CA ILE A 28 19.85 -6.14 -19.43
C ILE A 28 19.54 -4.72 -18.96
N CYS A 29 20.39 -4.19 -18.09
CA CYS A 29 20.17 -2.94 -17.41
C CYS A 29 20.37 -1.72 -18.32
N GLY A 30 21.25 -1.81 -19.32
CA GLY A 30 21.46 -0.76 -20.33
C GLY A 30 20.26 -0.45 -21.21
N TYR A 31 19.18 -1.24 -21.15
CA TYR A 31 17.90 -0.90 -21.77
C TYR A 31 17.04 0.05 -20.91
N LEU A 32 17.47 0.38 -19.69
CA LEU A 32 16.84 1.40 -18.86
C LEU A 32 17.26 2.81 -19.29
N ASN A 33 16.41 3.81 -19.02
CA ASN A 33 16.55 5.14 -19.62
C ASN A 33 17.48 6.10 -18.85
N LYS A 34 17.95 5.73 -17.66
CA LYS A 34 18.62 6.65 -16.74
C LYS A 34 19.77 5.95 -16.02
N THR A 35 20.87 6.68 -15.85
CA THR A 35 22.14 6.16 -15.32
C THR A 35 22.01 5.59 -13.91
N VAL A 36 21.30 6.26 -13.00
CA VAL A 36 21.16 5.79 -11.61
C VAL A 36 20.39 4.46 -11.57
N GLU A 37 19.34 4.34 -12.37
CA GLU A 37 18.52 3.13 -12.45
C GLU A 37 19.24 1.98 -13.17
N ILE A 38 20.13 2.29 -14.12
CA ILE A 38 21.07 1.31 -14.69
C ILE A 38 21.98 0.78 -13.57
N ASP A 39 22.62 1.65 -12.79
CA ASP A 39 23.55 1.26 -11.72
C ASP A 39 22.86 0.39 -10.64
N ILE A 40 21.62 0.75 -10.26
CA ILE A 40 20.83 -0.04 -9.31
C ILE A 40 20.47 -1.40 -9.91
N CYS A 41 20.03 -1.44 -11.17
CA CYS A 41 19.71 -2.68 -11.87
C CYS A 41 20.94 -3.60 -11.94
N GLU A 42 22.09 -3.08 -12.35
CA GLU A 42 23.34 -3.84 -12.46
C GLU A 42 23.74 -4.40 -11.09
N SER A 43 23.68 -3.57 -10.04
CA SER A 43 23.98 -4.00 -8.67
C SER A 43 23.06 -5.13 -8.20
N LEU A 44 21.76 -5.08 -8.51
CA LEU A 44 20.81 -6.14 -8.15
C LEU A 44 21.03 -7.41 -8.99
N CYS A 45 21.39 -7.26 -10.26
CA CYS A 45 21.68 -8.38 -11.15
C CYS A 45 22.97 -9.09 -10.74
N ASP A 46 24.03 -8.35 -10.41
CA ASP A 46 25.31 -8.89 -9.96
C ASP A 46 25.18 -9.62 -8.62
N LEU A 47 24.23 -9.24 -7.77
CA LEU A 47 23.99 -9.88 -6.47
C LEU A 47 23.59 -11.35 -6.59
N VAL A 48 22.81 -11.72 -7.63
CA VAL A 48 22.38 -13.10 -7.88
C VAL A 48 23.03 -13.75 -9.09
N GLY A 49 23.70 -12.96 -9.91
CA GLY A 49 24.20 -13.38 -11.21
C GLY A 49 23.14 -13.29 -12.30
N VAL A 50 23.60 -13.00 -13.51
CA VAL A 50 22.73 -12.76 -14.68
C VAL A 50 21.74 -13.89 -14.94
N ASP A 51 22.19 -15.15 -14.81
CA ASP A 51 21.38 -16.34 -15.10
C ASP A 51 20.17 -16.46 -14.18
N GLU A 52 20.30 -16.11 -12.90
CA GLU A 52 19.18 -16.11 -11.97
C GLU A 52 18.36 -14.82 -12.10
N PHE A 53 19.02 -13.68 -12.32
CA PHE A 53 18.35 -12.40 -12.44
C PHE A 53 17.26 -12.40 -13.51
N TRP A 54 17.56 -12.80 -14.76
CA TRP A 54 16.54 -12.76 -15.81
C TRP A 54 15.43 -13.79 -15.59
N LYS A 55 15.75 -14.95 -14.97
CA LYS A 55 14.77 -16.01 -14.68
C LYS A 55 13.69 -15.55 -13.71
N ILE A 56 14.05 -14.70 -12.74
CA ILE A 56 13.10 -14.15 -11.76
C ILE A 56 11.96 -13.40 -12.46
N PHE A 57 12.26 -12.69 -13.55
CA PHE A 57 11.28 -11.88 -14.28
C PHE A 57 10.44 -12.67 -15.29
N VAL A 58 10.73 -13.96 -15.50
CA VAL A 58 9.84 -14.86 -16.27
C VAL A 58 8.93 -15.70 -15.36
N LEU A 59 9.01 -15.53 -14.05
CA LEU A 59 8.09 -16.15 -13.11
C LEU A 59 6.70 -15.50 -13.23
N ASN A 60 5.66 -16.34 -13.19
CA ASN A 60 4.29 -15.87 -13.14
C ASN A 60 4.04 -15.14 -11.81
N ASP A 61 3.28 -14.05 -11.88
CA ASP A 61 2.85 -13.25 -10.73
C ASP A 61 4.00 -12.69 -9.88
N ILE A 62 5.16 -12.46 -10.52
CA ILE A 62 6.27 -11.77 -9.89
C ILE A 62 5.86 -10.36 -9.46
N ASN A 63 6.24 -9.97 -8.25
CA ASN A 63 6.00 -8.65 -7.70
C ASN A 63 7.27 -8.11 -7.05
N PRO A 64 7.36 -6.80 -6.76
CA PRO A 64 8.58 -6.18 -6.26
C PRO A 64 9.12 -6.84 -4.98
N PHE A 65 8.25 -7.23 -4.04
CA PHE A 65 8.66 -7.90 -2.80
C PHE A 65 9.26 -9.27 -3.09
N TYR A 66 8.54 -10.11 -3.83
CA TYR A 66 8.98 -11.47 -4.11
C TYR A 66 10.25 -11.49 -4.97
N ALA A 67 10.35 -10.61 -5.96
CA ALA A 67 11.58 -10.44 -6.73
C ALA A 67 12.77 -10.04 -5.84
N CYS A 68 12.60 -9.10 -4.92
CA CYS A 68 13.68 -8.71 -4.02
C CYS A 68 14.09 -9.81 -3.04
N GLN A 69 13.16 -10.68 -2.64
CA GLN A 69 13.47 -11.87 -1.83
C GLN A 69 14.28 -12.89 -2.64
N LEU A 70 13.88 -13.15 -3.90
CA LEU A 70 14.62 -14.05 -4.80
C LEU A 70 16.01 -13.50 -5.14
N ILE A 71 16.14 -12.18 -5.25
CA ILE A 71 17.42 -11.50 -5.48
C ILE A 71 18.27 -11.44 -4.18
N THR A 72 17.76 -11.95 -3.05
CA THR A 72 18.40 -11.87 -1.71
C THR A 72 18.67 -10.45 -1.21
N ALA A 73 18.08 -9.45 -1.86
CA ALA A 73 18.21 -8.04 -1.51
C ALA A 73 17.28 -7.62 -0.35
N CYS A 74 16.35 -8.49 0.04
CA CYS A 74 15.46 -8.30 1.17
C CYS A 74 15.50 -9.51 2.12
N ASP A 75 15.66 -9.24 3.40
CA ASP A 75 15.57 -10.27 4.43
C ASP A 75 14.20 -10.96 4.41
N THR A 76 14.20 -12.28 4.52
CA THR A 76 12.98 -13.09 4.64
C THR A 76 13.02 -13.82 5.97
N PRO A 77 12.55 -13.20 7.07
CA PRO A 77 12.56 -13.85 8.37
C PRO A 77 11.74 -15.13 8.34
N LYS A 78 12.20 -16.16 9.05
CA LYS A 78 11.56 -17.48 9.07
C LYS A 78 10.18 -17.46 9.73
N ASN A 79 10.01 -16.64 10.77
CA ASN A 79 8.79 -16.58 11.60
C ASN A 79 8.45 -15.13 11.96
N PRO A 80 8.11 -14.26 10.99
CA PRO A 80 7.78 -12.88 11.27
C PRO A 80 6.51 -12.82 12.12
N ALA A 81 6.49 -11.95 13.14
CA ALA A 81 5.37 -11.89 14.08
C ALA A 81 5.21 -10.49 14.69
N ALA A 82 3.99 -9.97 14.65
CA ALA A 82 3.62 -8.71 15.26
C ALA A 82 2.20 -8.77 15.84
N ASN A 83 1.99 -8.07 16.94
CA ASN A 83 0.71 -7.90 17.62
C ASN A 83 0.25 -6.46 17.52
N PHE A 84 -1.01 -6.23 17.19
CA PHE A 84 -1.62 -4.91 17.32
C PHE A 84 -2.09 -4.72 18.75
N LEU A 85 -1.59 -3.67 19.41
CA LEU A 85 -1.92 -3.36 20.79
C LEU A 85 -3.14 -2.45 20.89
N THR A 86 -3.16 -1.38 20.10
CA THR A 86 -4.26 -0.42 20.05
C THR A 86 -4.42 0.13 18.64
N ILE A 87 -5.67 0.42 18.25
CA ILE A 87 -6.02 1.17 17.05
C ILE A 87 -7.00 2.28 17.42
N GLY A 88 -6.83 3.47 16.84
CA GLY A 88 -7.71 4.62 17.04
C GLY A 88 -7.93 5.38 15.73
N VAL A 89 -8.97 6.22 15.69
CA VAL A 89 -9.20 7.18 14.60
C VAL A 89 -9.48 8.55 15.21
N SER A 90 -8.85 9.58 14.67
CA SER A 90 -9.02 10.98 15.09
C SER A 90 -9.21 11.89 13.87
N PRO A 91 -10.28 12.70 13.82
CA PRO A 91 -11.43 12.69 14.74
C PRO A 91 -12.27 11.42 14.54
N GLN A 92 -13.02 10.98 15.57
CA GLN A 92 -13.93 9.84 15.40
C GLN A 92 -15.20 10.20 14.61
N VAL A 93 -15.56 11.49 14.57
CA VAL A 93 -16.71 12.02 13.84
C VAL A 93 -16.24 13.23 13.03
N GLY A 94 -16.60 13.28 11.75
CA GLY A 94 -16.32 14.41 10.87
C GLY A 94 -17.42 14.59 9.82
N ILE A 95 -17.17 15.45 8.84
CA ILE A 95 -18.01 15.68 7.67
C ILE A 95 -17.30 15.25 6.39
N SER A 96 -18.04 15.10 5.30
CA SER A 96 -17.46 14.86 3.98
C SER A 96 -16.57 16.04 3.60
N GLY A 97 -15.32 15.74 3.25
CA GLY A 97 -14.26 16.71 3.04
C GLY A 97 -13.17 16.67 4.11
N ASP A 98 -13.47 16.15 5.31
CA ASP A 98 -12.52 16.10 6.43
C ASP A 98 -11.42 15.04 6.23
N SER A 99 -10.35 15.21 7.01
CA SER A 99 -9.24 14.29 7.18
C SER A 99 -9.37 13.49 8.47
N PHE A 100 -8.97 12.23 8.42
CA PHE A 100 -8.95 11.29 9.52
C PHE A 100 -7.56 10.68 9.64
N THR A 101 -7.00 10.66 10.84
CA THR A 101 -5.76 9.95 11.14
C THR A 101 -6.10 8.66 11.87
N ILE A 102 -5.60 7.54 11.36
CA ILE A 102 -5.74 6.22 11.96
C ILE A 102 -4.43 5.87 12.65
N ASP A 103 -4.42 5.85 13.99
CA ASP A 103 -3.24 5.54 14.80
C ASP A 103 -3.21 4.06 15.16
N LEU A 104 -2.03 3.43 15.01
CA LEU A 104 -1.81 2.02 15.32
C LEU A 104 -0.57 1.86 16.20
N SER A 105 -0.73 1.21 17.36
CA SER A 105 0.40 0.76 18.20
C SER A 105 0.65 -0.73 17.99
N ILE A 106 1.92 -1.08 17.78
CA ILE A 106 2.34 -2.43 17.37
C ILE A 106 3.40 -2.94 18.33
N GLN A 107 3.29 -4.20 18.73
CA GLN A 107 4.37 -4.95 19.36
C GLN A 107 4.92 -5.96 18.35
N VAL A 108 6.16 -5.78 17.93
CA VAL A 108 6.87 -6.72 17.08
C VAL A 108 7.53 -7.76 17.97
N VAL A 109 7.15 -9.02 17.79
CA VAL A 109 7.64 -10.15 18.58
C VAL A 109 8.88 -10.74 17.92
N ASN A 110 8.83 -10.92 16.60
CA ASN A 110 9.95 -11.38 15.78
C ASN A 110 10.16 -10.42 14.61
N SER A 111 11.39 -10.34 14.10
CA SER A 111 11.70 -9.51 12.94
C SER A 111 10.74 -9.78 11.78
N THR A 112 10.18 -8.73 11.18
CA THR A 112 9.12 -8.84 10.18
C THR A 112 9.65 -8.97 8.76
N GLY A 113 10.86 -8.47 8.50
CA GLY A 113 11.32 -8.19 7.12
C GLY A 113 10.49 -7.06 6.50
N PRO A 114 10.78 -6.66 5.25
CA PRO A 114 10.01 -5.64 4.57
C PRO A 114 8.59 -6.12 4.31
N GLY A 115 7.64 -5.20 4.38
CA GLY A 115 6.24 -5.53 4.17
C GLY A 115 5.35 -4.33 3.88
N GLN A 116 4.05 -4.57 4.01
CA GLN A 116 3.01 -3.57 3.77
C GLN A 116 2.01 -3.52 4.90
N PHE A 117 1.55 -2.32 5.19
CA PHE A 117 0.24 -2.10 5.77
C PHE A 117 -0.78 -1.93 4.65
N ALA A 118 -1.92 -2.61 4.75
CA ALA A 118 -3.09 -2.36 3.93
C ALA A 118 -4.16 -1.68 4.78
N LEU A 119 -4.53 -0.45 4.41
CA LEU A 119 -5.65 0.28 5.01
C LEU A 119 -6.86 0.11 4.10
N ILE A 120 -7.96 -0.42 4.64
CA ILE A 120 -9.20 -0.69 3.91
C ILE A 120 -10.34 0.05 4.59
N ILE A 121 -11.05 0.91 3.84
CA ILE A 121 -12.22 1.64 4.33
C ILE A 121 -13.43 1.13 3.56
N TYR A 122 -14.42 0.62 4.29
CA TYR A 122 -15.62 0.00 3.70
C TYR A 122 -16.73 1.03 3.55
N TYR A 123 -17.27 1.15 2.35
CA TYR A 123 -18.47 1.93 2.06
C TYR A 123 -19.70 1.03 2.26
N THR A 124 -20.37 1.19 3.40
CA THR A 124 -21.48 0.32 3.80
C THR A 124 -22.69 0.43 2.87
N LYS A 125 -22.93 1.61 2.28
CA LYS A 125 -24.11 1.86 1.44
C LYS A 125 -24.09 1.16 0.09
N ASN A 126 -22.93 1.07 -0.56
CA ASN A 126 -22.77 0.53 -1.92
C ASN A 126 -21.91 -0.74 -1.96
N GLN A 127 -21.52 -1.28 -0.80
CA GLN A 127 -20.66 -2.45 -0.66
C GLN A 127 -19.30 -2.31 -1.39
N SER A 128 -18.83 -1.08 -1.61
CA SER A 128 -17.49 -0.83 -2.16
C SER A 128 -16.46 -0.66 -1.04
N LYS A 129 -15.18 -0.57 -1.42
CA LYS A 129 -14.09 -0.29 -0.48
C LYS A 129 -13.04 0.62 -1.11
N TYR A 130 -12.47 1.50 -0.31
CA TYR A 130 -11.22 2.18 -0.60
C TYR A 130 -10.09 1.36 0.01
N MET A 131 -8.96 1.27 -0.71
CA MET A 131 -7.80 0.52 -0.27
C MET A 131 -6.55 1.31 -0.62
N THR A 132 -5.66 1.45 0.36
CA THR A 132 -4.33 2.02 0.16
C THR A 132 -3.29 1.20 0.90
N PHE A 133 -2.03 1.31 0.48
CA PHE A 133 -0.92 0.54 1.02
C PHE A 133 0.21 1.46 1.45
N GLN A 134 0.88 1.09 2.53
CA GLN A 134 2.09 1.77 3.01
C GLN A 134 3.20 0.75 3.22
N LEU A 135 4.35 1.01 2.60
CA LEU A 135 5.53 0.16 2.70
C LEU A 135 6.24 0.38 4.05
N PHE A 136 6.85 -0.66 4.58
CA PHE A 136 7.83 -0.57 5.66
C PHE A 136 9.04 -1.47 5.36
N GLU A 137 10.23 -1.03 5.75
CA GLU A 137 11.50 -1.73 5.44
C GLU A 137 11.72 -2.99 6.29
N GLY A 138 11.08 -3.02 7.46
CA GLY A 138 11.11 -4.12 8.40
C GLY A 138 11.31 -3.64 9.81
N TYR A 139 10.65 -4.30 10.75
CA TYR A 139 10.79 -4.00 12.17
C TYR A 139 11.56 -5.10 12.88
N THR A 140 12.44 -4.71 13.78
CA THR A 140 13.04 -5.61 14.78
C THR A 140 12.10 -5.77 15.98
N PRO A 141 12.31 -6.75 16.88
CA PRO A 141 11.46 -6.88 18.07
C PRO A 141 11.43 -5.61 18.91
N GLY A 142 10.23 -5.14 19.27
CA GLY A 142 10.05 -3.86 19.95
C GLY A 142 8.62 -3.31 19.91
N LEU A 143 8.45 -2.10 20.43
CA LEU A 143 7.19 -1.36 20.40
C LEU A 143 7.28 -0.22 19.39
N TYR A 144 6.27 -0.12 18.53
CA TYR A 144 6.22 0.86 17.45
C TYR A 144 4.85 1.55 17.41
N LYS A 145 4.84 2.72 16.78
CA LYS A 145 3.63 3.44 16.40
C LYS A 145 3.72 3.83 14.95
N THR A 146 2.59 3.75 14.26
CA THR A 146 2.43 4.25 12.90
C THR A 146 1.06 4.90 12.77
N ASN A 147 0.90 5.77 11.78
CA ASN A 147 -0.36 6.40 11.48
C ASN A 147 -0.64 6.36 9.97
N PHE A 148 -1.92 6.43 9.63
CA PHE A 148 -2.38 6.54 8.27
C PHE A 148 -3.31 7.73 8.15
N ASP A 149 -3.00 8.63 7.23
CA ASP A 149 -3.86 9.77 6.94
C ASP A 149 -4.82 9.43 5.81
N PHE A 150 -6.09 9.75 6.05
CA PHE A 150 -7.17 9.51 5.11
C PHE A 150 -7.99 10.78 4.91
N GLU A 151 -8.02 11.29 3.68
CA GLU A 151 -8.81 12.47 3.32
C GLU A 151 -10.05 12.05 2.53
N THR A 152 -11.24 12.37 3.04
CA THR A 152 -12.49 12.05 2.34
C THR A 152 -12.65 12.88 1.06
N SER A 153 -12.06 14.09 0.98
CA SER A 153 -12.11 14.99 -0.18
C SER A 153 -11.40 14.45 -1.42
N LYS A 154 -10.33 13.67 -1.24
CA LYS A 154 -9.56 13.02 -2.31
C LYS A 154 -10.22 11.76 -2.85
N ASN A 155 -11.33 11.35 -2.23
CA ASN A 155 -12.01 10.09 -2.48
C ASN A 155 -13.48 10.34 -2.86
N SER A 156 -14.22 9.30 -3.25
CA SER A 156 -15.63 9.42 -3.64
C SER A 156 -16.48 10.16 -2.59
N THR A 157 -17.59 10.78 -2.97
CA THR A 157 -18.48 11.50 -2.04
C THR A 157 -18.93 10.61 -0.86
N PHE A 158 -18.59 11.02 0.36
CA PHE A 158 -18.98 10.32 1.59
C PHE A 158 -20.34 10.83 2.08
N THR A 159 -21.32 9.93 2.18
CA THR A 159 -22.63 10.26 2.77
C THR A 159 -22.62 10.04 4.29
N ASN A 160 -23.66 10.49 4.98
CA ASN A 160 -23.78 10.25 6.42
C ASN A 160 -23.78 8.74 6.72
N GLY A 161 -23.04 8.32 7.74
CA GLY A 161 -22.92 6.91 8.10
C GLY A 161 -21.65 6.57 8.89
N ILE A 162 -21.58 5.31 9.32
CA ILE A 162 -20.42 4.71 9.98
C ILE A 162 -19.58 3.97 8.93
N TYR A 163 -18.28 4.22 8.94
CA TYR A 163 -17.32 3.67 7.99
C TYR A 163 -16.32 2.78 8.73
N PRO A 164 -16.43 1.45 8.61
CA PRO A 164 -15.45 0.52 9.15
C PRO A 164 -14.11 0.69 8.45
N VAL A 165 -13.05 0.69 9.23
CA VAL A 165 -11.66 0.73 8.79
C VAL A 165 -10.98 -0.54 9.24
N THR A 166 -10.33 -1.25 8.31
CA THR A 166 -9.48 -2.41 8.61
C THR A 166 -8.04 -2.05 8.31
N VAL A 167 -7.14 -2.39 9.22
CA VAL A 167 -5.70 -2.34 9.00
C VAL A 167 -5.17 -3.76 9.04
N ILE A 168 -4.42 -4.14 8.01
CA ILE A 168 -3.73 -5.44 7.90
C ILE A 168 -2.23 -5.14 7.78
N MET A 169 -1.39 -5.85 8.53
CA MET A 169 0.06 -5.83 8.34
C MET A 169 0.50 -7.16 7.74
N CYS A 170 1.26 -7.12 6.65
CA CYS A 170 1.81 -8.30 5.99
C CYS A 170 3.34 -8.20 5.93
N ALA A 171 4.04 -9.31 6.12
CA ALA A 171 5.39 -9.47 5.61
C ALA A 171 5.29 -9.76 4.10
N GLY A 172 5.96 -8.96 3.26
CA GLY A 172 5.72 -8.94 1.82
C GLY A 172 4.53 -8.08 1.38
N GLN A 173 4.11 -8.25 0.12
CA GLN A 173 3.00 -7.51 -0.48
C GLN A 173 1.65 -8.09 -0.05
N CYS A 174 0.82 -7.31 0.64
CA CYS A 174 -0.49 -7.77 1.11
C CYS A 174 -1.38 -8.26 -0.06
N GLY A 175 -2.08 -9.38 0.16
CA GLY A 175 -3.00 -9.95 -0.81
C GLY A 175 -2.35 -10.84 -1.88
N THR A 176 -1.05 -11.13 -1.76
CA THR A 176 -0.33 -12.05 -2.65
C THR A 176 -0.04 -13.39 -1.98
N MET A 177 0.14 -14.45 -2.76
CA MET A 177 0.51 -15.78 -2.25
C MET A 177 1.90 -15.85 -1.62
N TYR A 178 2.75 -14.84 -1.89
CA TYR A 178 4.12 -14.73 -1.38
C TYR A 178 4.20 -13.87 -0.12
N SER A 179 3.06 -13.54 0.49
CA SER A 179 2.98 -12.73 1.70
C SER A 179 2.45 -13.52 2.89
N SER A 180 2.80 -13.06 4.08
CA SER A 180 2.26 -13.58 5.34
C SER A 180 1.57 -12.46 6.10
N ILE A 181 0.28 -12.64 6.42
CA ILE A 181 -0.43 -11.72 7.31
C ILE A 181 0.15 -11.87 8.72
N LEU A 182 0.64 -10.77 9.27
CA LEU A 182 1.19 -10.71 10.63
C LEU A 182 0.08 -10.42 11.65
N ASN A 183 -0.78 -9.47 11.34
CA ASN A 183 -1.94 -9.13 12.17
C ASN A 183 -3.00 -8.33 11.39
N GLN A 184 -4.21 -8.28 11.95
CA GLN A 184 -5.32 -7.50 11.43
C GLN A 184 -6.17 -6.95 12.60
N THR A 185 -6.61 -5.70 12.47
CA THR A 185 -7.57 -5.10 13.41
C THR A 185 -8.54 -4.16 12.68
N THR A 186 -9.60 -3.76 13.37
CA THR A 186 -10.63 -2.89 12.84
C THR A 186 -10.95 -1.75 13.80
N THR A 187 -11.29 -0.60 13.23
CA THR A 187 -11.84 0.58 13.92
C THR A 187 -12.91 1.21 13.02
N GLN A 188 -13.43 2.38 13.38
CA GLN A 188 -14.42 3.08 12.56
C GLN A 188 -14.40 4.59 12.81
N PHE A 189 -14.84 5.34 11.80
CA PHE A 189 -15.21 6.75 11.95
C PHE A 189 -16.63 6.98 11.43
N THR A 190 -17.21 8.12 11.79
CA THR A 190 -18.56 8.52 11.38
C THR A 190 -18.51 9.79 10.56
N ILE A 191 -19.26 9.83 9.47
CA ILE A 191 -19.54 11.05 8.71
C ILE A 191 -20.94 11.55 9.07
N ASN A 192 -21.05 12.82 9.44
CA ASN A 192 -22.30 13.49 9.78
C ASN A 192 -22.38 14.86 9.09
N ASN A 193 -22.64 14.86 7.79
CA ASN A 193 -22.84 16.09 7.01
C ASN A 193 -24.06 16.86 7.55
N PRO A 194 -23.97 18.20 7.63
CA PRO A 194 -25.12 19.03 7.94
C PRO A 194 -26.25 18.77 6.94
N THR A 195 -27.47 18.55 7.42
CA THR A 195 -28.65 18.52 6.55
C THR A 195 -28.78 19.91 5.91
N GLU A 196 -28.85 19.99 4.58
CA GLU A 196 -29.13 21.27 3.91
C GLU A 196 -30.43 21.84 4.51
N SER A 197 -30.32 23.02 5.13
CA SER A 197 -31.50 23.74 5.61
C SER A 197 -32.35 24.06 4.38
N PRO A 198 -33.68 23.78 4.39
CA PRO A 198 -34.53 24.06 3.24
C PRO A 198 -34.39 25.54 2.87
N SER A 199 -33.95 25.78 1.64
CA SER A 199 -33.82 27.13 1.09
C SER A 199 -35.16 27.86 1.29
N PRO A 200 -35.17 29.10 1.84
CA PRO A 200 -36.42 29.80 2.10
C PRO A 200 -37.20 29.91 0.80
N THR A 201 -38.37 29.28 0.77
CA THR A 201 -39.29 29.36 -0.36
C THR A 201 -39.59 30.83 -0.60
N HIS A 202 -39.17 31.36 -1.75
CA HIS A 202 -39.54 32.71 -2.17
C HIS A 202 -41.08 32.80 -2.17
N SER A 203 -41.64 33.47 -1.16
CA SER A 203 -43.04 33.85 -1.17
C SER A 203 -43.30 34.68 -2.42
N PRO A 204 -44.29 34.32 -3.26
CA PRO A 204 -44.62 35.12 -4.43
C PRO A 204 -45.04 36.52 -3.98
N THR A 205 -44.34 37.53 -4.47
CA THR A 205 -44.66 38.95 -4.27
C THR A 205 -46.09 39.21 -4.74
N PRO A 206 -46.98 39.74 -3.89
CA PRO A 206 -48.33 40.09 -4.32
C PRO A 206 -48.26 41.21 -5.37
N THR A 207 -48.89 40.98 -6.52
CA THR A 207 -49.04 41.98 -7.58
C THR A 207 -49.97 43.10 -7.09
N PRO A 208 -49.56 44.38 -7.15
CA PRO A 208 -50.44 45.49 -6.79
C PRO A 208 -51.58 45.62 -7.81
N SER A 209 -52.79 45.85 -7.30
CA SER A 209 -54.01 46.17 -8.06
C SER A 209 -54.08 47.65 -8.44
#